data_AF-A0A061AHK6-F1
#
_entry.id   AF-A0A061AHK6-F1
#
_cell.length_a   1.000
_cell.length_b   1.000
_cell.length_c   1.000
_cell.angle_alpha   90.00
_cell.angle_beta   90.00
_cell.angle_gamma   90.00
#
_symmetry.space_group_name_H-M   'P 1'
#
loop_
_entity.id
_entity.type
_entity.pdbx_description
1 polymer ?
#
loop_
_entity_poly.entity_id
_entity_poly.type
_entity_poly.pdbx_seq_one_letter_code
_entity_poly.pdbx_strand_id
1 'polypeptide(L)'
;MCRATTHIFFGLPIRTWSLVPAADAWPELVKTLPFFDLITLRILNGTFQATKRGGGSSVVERVPIEVWDVVKHKLVDVELQEANDRIMRDLEVNDWSCWGSGLRKPGKSLAGSALPPFWTDICSEADPCDMCSEPLFYWLMDLRDDEHSKLRALLRHFSMFLVSARPLTCDDSDAVDLYSAMHIALLPSDGNLTPICVDCGGDMDPDQQTVQELDPASMLTIARDGRRRFSRLIRLLHLEPLSIKTLPDTERLAGEGDDYIPRKRVFTDVAINEIQPKWTVHSICKMLW
;
A
#
# COMPACT_ATOMS: atom_id res chain seq x y z
N MET A 1 -19.28 -21.81 13.47
CA MET A 1 -17.93 -22.43 13.50
C MET A 1 -16.89 -21.33 13.21
N CYS A 2 -15.74 -21.23 13.88
CA CYS A 2 -14.66 -20.31 13.42
C CYS A 2 -13.69 -21.06 12.51
N ARG A 3 -13.11 -20.35 11.53
CA ARG A 3 -11.93 -20.76 10.79
C ARG A 3 -10.77 -19.83 11.08
N ALA A 4 -9.68 -20.37 11.61
CA ALA A 4 -8.44 -19.65 11.81
C ALA A 4 -7.49 -19.87 10.62
N THR A 5 -6.98 -18.78 10.07
CA THR A 5 -6.08 -18.76 8.92
C THR A 5 -4.79 -18.05 9.30
N THR A 6 -3.67 -18.76 9.27
CA THR A 6 -2.35 -18.23 9.61
C THR A 6 -1.47 -18.14 8.38
N HIS A 7 -0.91 -16.96 8.13
CA HIS A 7 0.02 -16.68 7.04
C HIS A 7 1.41 -16.45 7.62
N ILE A 8 2.42 -17.15 7.09
CA ILE A 8 3.83 -16.90 7.37
C ILE A 8 4.44 -16.35 6.09
N PHE A 9 4.96 -15.13 6.14
CA PHE A 9 5.40 -14.44 4.93
C PHE A 9 6.58 -13.50 5.18
N PHE A 10 7.34 -13.24 4.13
CA PHE A 10 8.36 -12.20 4.13
C PHE A 10 7.81 -10.93 3.47
N GLY A 11 7.64 -9.88 4.27
CA GLY A 11 6.95 -8.68 3.83
C GLY A 11 7.06 -7.52 4.80
N LEU A 12 6.27 -6.49 4.54
CA LEU A 12 6.14 -5.32 5.41
C LEU A 12 4.76 -4.67 5.26
N PRO A 13 4.32 -3.90 6.26
CA PRO A 13 3.10 -3.13 6.17
C PRO A 13 3.34 -1.84 5.37
N ILE A 14 2.38 -1.50 4.51
CA ILE A 14 2.31 -0.25 3.74
C ILE A 14 1.03 0.46 4.16
N ARG A 15 1.05 1.80 4.24
CA ARG A 15 -0.17 2.58 4.48
C ARG A 15 -1.18 2.30 3.37
N THR A 16 -2.39 1.88 3.75
CA THR A 16 -3.48 1.54 2.82
C THR A 16 -3.71 2.68 1.83
N TRP A 17 -3.75 3.91 2.33
CA TRP A 17 -4.01 5.11 1.54
C TRP A 17 -2.90 5.47 0.54
N SER A 18 -1.68 4.95 0.70
CA SER A 18 -0.63 5.06 -0.32
C SER A 18 -0.75 3.97 -1.39
N LEU A 19 -1.24 2.78 -0.99
CA LEU A 19 -1.27 1.60 -1.86
C LEU A 19 -2.48 1.58 -2.80
N VAL A 20 -3.66 2.00 -2.34
CA VAL A 20 -4.88 1.94 -3.16
C VAL A 20 -4.84 2.92 -4.35
N PRO A 21 -4.49 4.21 -4.19
CA PRO A 21 -4.32 5.11 -5.32
C PRO A 21 -3.23 4.61 -6.28
N ALA A 22 -2.15 4.02 -5.76
CA ALA A 22 -1.11 3.42 -6.59
C ALA A 22 -1.63 2.26 -7.45
N ALA A 23 -2.56 1.45 -6.93
CA ALA A 23 -3.22 0.41 -7.69
C ALA A 23 -4.15 0.95 -8.78
N ASP A 24 -4.84 2.06 -8.52
CA ASP A 24 -5.71 2.73 -9.51
C ASP A 24 -4.91 3.44 -10.60
N ALA A 25 -3.76 4.03 -10.28
CA ALA A 25 -2.84 4.66 -11.24
C ALA A 25 -2.05 3.65 -12.08
N TRP A 26 -1.87 2.41 -11.57
CA TRP A 26 -1.00 1.41 -12.19
C TRP A 26 -1.28 1.11 -13.67
N PRO A 27 -2.55 1.01 -14.14
CA PRO A 27 -2.85 0.75 -15.55
C PRO A 27 -2.30 1.82 -16.51
N GLU A 28 -2.20 3.09 -16.10
CA GLU A 28 -1.61 4.15 -16.93
C GLU A 28 -0.09 4.19 -16.78
N LEU A 29 0.41 3.98 -15.57
CA LEU A 29 1.85 3.89 -15.29
C LEU A 29 2.52 2.74 -16.04
N VAL A 30 1.93 1.55 -16.06
CA VAL A 30 2.52 0.38 -16.72
C VAL A 30 2.66 0.57 -18.24
N LYS A 31 1.82 1.43 -18.84
CA LYS A 31 1.90 1.78 -20.27
C LYS A 31 3.00 2.79 -20.55
N THR A 32 3.23 3.72 -19.62
CA THR A 32 4.12 4.88 -19.81
C THR A 32 5.54 4.64 -19.28
N LEU A 33 5.72 3.92 -18.18
CA LEU A 33 7.04 3.67 -17.59
C LEU A 33 8.04 2.95 -18.54
N PRO A 34 7.63 1.99 -19.40
CA PRO A 34 8.55 1.37 -20.36
C PRO A 34 9.17 2.36 -21.35
N PHE A 35 8.51 3.47 -21.64
CA PHE A 35 9.06 4.53 -22.49
C PHE A 35 10.31 5.16 -21.85
N PHE A 36 10.27 5.44 -20.54
CA PHE A 36 11.43 5.96 -19.83
C PHE A 36 12.56 4.93 -19.76
N ASP A 37 12.24 3.67 -19.51
CA ASP A 37 13.24 2.60 -19.49
C ASP A 37 13.93 2.47 -20.87
N LEU A 38 13.18 2.60 -21.97
CA LEU A 38 13.73 2.63 -23.32
C LEU A 38 14.61 3.86 -23.60
N ILE A 39 14.21 5.05 -23.15
CA ILE A 39 15.03 6.27 -23.28
C ILE A 39 16.34 6.09 -22.53
N THR A 40 16.28 5.69 -21.26
CA THR A 40 17.45 5.45 -20.42
C THR A 40 18.39 4.45 -21.06
N LEU A 41 17.88 3.32 -21.56
CA LEU A 41 18.69 2.33 -22.26
C LEU A 41 19.35 2.89 -23.52
N ARG A 42 18.63 3.69 -24.33
CA ARG A 42 19.19 4.29 -25.54
C ARG A 42 20.25 5.35 -25.25
N ILE A 43 20.06 6.15 -24.20
CA ILE A 43 21.05 7.15 -23.76
C ILE A 43 22.32 6.44 -23.29
N LEU A 44 22.19 5.42 -22.44
CA LEU A 44 23.33 4.64 -21.94
C LEU A 44 24.10 3.93 -23.07
N ASN A 45 23.40 3.49 -24.11
CA ASN A 45 24.00 2.87 -25.29
C ASN A 45 24.49 3.89 -26.34
N GLY A 46 24.32 5.20 -26.13
CA GLY A 46 24.70 6.24 -27.10
C GLY A 46 23.91 6.22 -28.40
N THR A 47 22.72 5.58 -28.41
CA THR A 47 21.87 5.41 -29.61
C THR A 47 20.61 6.26 -29.57
N PHE A 48 20.46 7.11 -28.55
CA PHE A 48 19.29 7.99 -28.44
C PHE A 48 19.33 9.07 -29.52
N GLN A 49 18.34 9.02 -30.40
CA GLN A 49 18.12 10.01 -31.45
C GLN A 49 16.65 10.46 -31.40
N ALA A 50 16.44 11.76 -31.43
CA ALA A 50 15.15 12.43 -31.46
C ALA A 50 15.21 13.47 -32.58
N THR A 51 14.59 13.16 -33.71
CA THR A 51 14.52 14.06 -34.85
C THR A 51 13.42 15.10 -34.67
N LYS A 52 13.72 16.37 -34.95
CA LYS A 52 12.71 17.42 -35.02
C LYS A 52 11.84 17.26 -36.27
N ARG A 53 10.55 17.60 -36.18
CA ARG A 53 9.66 17.71 -37.34
C ARG A 53 10.20 18.84 -38.24
N GLY A 54 10.80 18.47 -39.38
CA GLY A 54 11.49 19.40 -40.30
C GLY A 54 12.97 19.08 -40.56
N GLY A 55 13.54 18.06 -39.90
CA GLY A 55 14.94 17.65 -40.08
C GLY A 55 15.88 18.37 -39.09
N GLY A 56 16.79 17.60 -38.49
CA GLY A 56 17.74 18.07 -37.48
C GLY A 56 17.57 17.40 -36.11
N SER A 57 18.65 17.41 -35.33
CA SER A 57 18.72 16.91 -33.94
C SER A 57 17.81 17.76 -33.03
N SER A 58 16.96 17.10 -32.24
CA SER A 58 16.13 17.74 -31.22
C SER A 58 16.95 18.06 -29.98
N VAL A 59 16.59 19.14 -29.27
CA VAL A 59 17.17 19.49 -27.95
C VAL A 59 16.99 18.35 -26.96
N VAL A 60 15.95 17.54 -27.15
CA VAL A 60 15.64 16.35 -26.35
C VAL A 60 16.81 15.35 -26.33
N GLU A 61 17.58 15.24 -27.42
CA GLU A 61 18.76 14.34 -27.49
C GLU A 61 19.85 14.68 -26.48
N ARG A 62 19.93 15.96 -26.06
CA ARG A 62 20.96 16.46 -25.13
C ARG A 62 20.49 16.45 -23.68
N VAL A 63 19.26 16.03 -23.42
CA VAL A 63 18.71 15.96 -22.07
C VAL A 63 19.42 14.83 -21.32
N PRO A 64 20.08 15.13 -20.20
CA PRO A 64 20.83 14.12 -19.45
C PRO A 64 19.86 13.17 -18.73
N ILE A 65 20.35 11.97 -18.40
CA ILE A 65 19.53 10.88 -17.84
C ILE A 65 18.85 11.28 -16.52
N GLU A 66 19.52 12.11 -15.71
CA GLU A 66 19.00 12.59 -14.42
C GLU A 66 17.73 13.42 -14.60
N VAL A 67 17.63 14.18 -15.70
CA VAL A 67 16.42 14.96 -16.01
C VAL A 67 15.28 14.03 -16.42
N TRP A 68 15.57 12.94 -17.16
CA TRP A 68 14.57 11.93 -17.48
C TRP A 68 14.07 11.19 -16.25
N ASP A 69 14.94 10.90 -15.28
CA ASP A 69 14.55 10.31 -14.00
C ASP A 69 13.64 11.25 -13.20
N VAL A 70 13.92 12.56 -13.19
CA VAL A 70 13.03 13.57 -12.57
C VAL A 70 11.67 13.63 -13.28
N VAL A 71 11.64 13.60 -14.62
CA VAL A 71 10.38 13.58 -15.37
C VAL A 71 9.59 12.30 -15.09
N LYS A 72 10.26 11.14 -15.02
CA LYS A 72 9.65 9.87 -14.64
C LYS A 72 9.04 9.95 -13.25
N HIS A 73 9.79 10.45 -12.27
CA HIS A 73 9.32 10.65 -10.90
C HIS A 73 8.09 11.55 -10.85
N LYS A 74 8.12 12.68 -11.58
CA LYS A 74 6.99 13.62 -11.59
C LYS A 74 5.76 13.08 -12.32
N LEU A 75 5.94 12.27 -13.36
CA LEU A 75 4.84 11.57 -14.02
C LEU A 75 4.13 10.65 -13.02
N VAL A 76 4.88 9.88 -12.24
CA VAL A 76 4.28 9.03 -11.20
C VAL A 76 3.46 9.87 -10.22
N ASP A 77 4.01 10.98 -9.72
CA ASP A 77 3.26 11.87 -8.81
C ASP A 77 1.93 12.34 -9.40
N VAL A 78 1.91 12.72 -10.68
CA VAL A 78 0.70 13.21 -11.35
C VAL A 78 -0.34 12.10 -11.45
N GLU A 79 0.05 10.92 -11.89
CA GLU A 79 -0.87 9.78 -12.03
C GLU A 79 -1.42 9.32 -10.67
N LEU A 80 -0.58 9.30 -9.63
CA LEU A 80 -1.00 8.99 -8.26
C LEU A 80 -1.98 10.04 -7.72
N GLN A 81 -1.72 11.33 -7.97
CA GLN A 81 -2.59 12.41 -7.55
C GLN A 81 -3.95 12.33 -8.26
N GLU A 82 -3.96 12.12 -9.58
CA GLU A 82 -5.20 11.99 -10.34
C GLU A 82 -6.03 10.77 -9.90
N ALA A 83 -5.38 9.65 -9.58
CA ALA A 83 -6.03 8.47 -9.02
C ALA A 83 -6.65 8.74 -7.65
N ASN A 84 -5.91 9.39 -6.75
CA ASN A 84 -6.44 9.81 -5.46
C ASN A 84 -7.64 10.75 -5.62
N ASP A 85 -7.54 11.75 -6.50
CA ASP A 85 -8.62 12.72 -6.75
C ASP A 85 -9.85 12.07 -7.40
N ARG A 86 -9.70 10.96 -8.15
CA ARG A 86 -10.83 10.15 -8.62
C ARG A 86 -11.52 9.43 -7.46
N ILE A 87 -10.75 8.72 -6.63
CA ILE A 87 -11.27 8.01 -5.45
C ILE A 87 -12.03 8.97 -4.54
N MET A 88 -11.46 10.14 -4.24
CA MET A 88 -12.12 11.14 -3.38
C MET A 88 -13.43 11.67 -3.98
N ARG A 89 -13.49 11.86 -5.30
CA ARG A 89 -14.73 12.24 -5.98
C ARG A 89 -15.78 11.14 -5.93
N ASP A 90 -15.37 9.88 -6.08
CA ASP A 90 -16.27 8.72 -6.01
C ASP A 90 -16.83 8.51 -4.59
N LEU A 91 -16.11 8.97 -3.57
CA LEU A 91 -16.55 9.01 -2.18
C LEU A 91 -17.38 10.25 -1.84
N GLU A 92 -17.71 11.09 -2.83
CA GLU A 92 -18.41 12.36 -2.67
C GLU A 92 -17.68 13.38 -1.76
N VAL A 93 -16.40 13.12 -1.44
CA VAL A 93 -15.51 14.06 -0.76
C VAL A 93 -15.01 15.07 -1.81
N ASN A 94 -15.85 16.05 -2.10
CA ASN A 94 -15.64 17.03 -3.17
C ASN A 94 -15.25 18.42 -2.65
N ASP A 95 -15.08 19.38 -3.56
CA ASP A 95 -14.71 20.79 -3.29
C ASP A 95 -15.62 21.52 -2.27
N TRP A 96 -16.82 20.98 -2.01
CA TRP A 96 -17.81 21.53 -1.07
C TRP A 96 -17.88 20.79 0.26
N SER A 97 -17.20 19.65 0.37
CA SER A 97 -16.95 19.02 1.67
C SER A 97 -16.10 19.94 2.54
N CYS A 98 -16.12 19.74 3.86
CA CYS A 98 -15.23 20.46 4.79
C CYS A 98 -13.74 20.34 4.39
N TRP A 99 -13.42 19.35 3.56
CA TRP A 99 -12.10 19.05 3.03
C TRP A 99 -11.78 19.78 1.72
N GLY A 100 -12.78 19.96 0.86
CA GLY A 100 -12.61 20.66 -0.42
C GLY A 100 -12.57 22.18 -0.33
N SER A 101 -13.24 22.74 0.70
CA SER A 101 -13.45 24.19 0.86
C SER A 101 -12.30 24.92 1.56
N GLY A 102 -11.41 24.20 2.26
CA GLY A 102 -10.30 24.79 3.02
C GLY A 102 -8.97 24.97 2.27
N LEU A 103 -8.76 24.31 1.12
CA LEU A 103 -7.39 24.08 0.60
C LEU A 103 -7.10 24.54 -0.82
N ARG A 104 -8.10 24.97 -1.60
CA ARG A 104 -7.83 25.67 -2.87
C ARG A 104 -7.64 27.17 -2.64
N LYS A 105 -6.47 27.59 -2.12
CA LYS A 105 -6.02 28.97 -2.36
C LYS A 105 -5.57 29.07 -3.83
N PRO A 106 -6.21 29.93 -4.66
CA PRO A 106 -5.80 30.12 -6.05
C PRO A 106 -4.35 30.65 -6.08
N GLY A 107 -3.47 30.01 -6.84
CA GLY A 107 -2.10 30.50 -7.08
C GLY A 107 -0.95 29.74 -6.41
N LYS A 108 -1.21 28.70 -5.60
CA LYS A 108 -0.15 27.77 -5.17
C LYS A 108 -0.03 26.62 -6.19
N SER A 109 0.84 26.80 -7.18
CA SER A 109 1.30 25.71 -8.04
C SER A 109 2.17 24.75 -7.21
N LEU A 110 1.81 23.46 -7.19
CA LEU A 110 2.55 22.35 -6.59
C LEU A 110 3.79 21.95 -7.43
N ALA A 111 4.51 22.96 -7.92
CA ALA A 111 5.78 22.81 -8.62
C ALA A 111 6.88 23.32 -7.69
N GLY A 112 7.45 22.45 -6.85
CA GLY A 112 8.57 22.88 -6.01
C GLY A 112 9.12 21.89 -4.99
N SER A 113 8.37 20.87 -4.59
CA SER A 113 8.87 19.84 -3.68
C SER A 113 8.40 18.46 -4.14
N ALA A 114 9.33 17.50 -4.15
CA ALA A 114 8.99 16.09 -4.08
C ALA A 114 8.02 15.94 -2.90
N LEU A 115 6.79 15.54 -3.20
CA LEU A 115 5.67 15.42 -2.26
C LEU A 115 5.29 16.75 -1.54
N PRO A 116 4.22 17.48 -1.93
CA PRO A 116 3.47 18.21 -0.91
C PRO A 116 2.87 17.20 0.06
N PRO A 117 2.86 17.44 1.38
CA PRO A 117 2.22 16.55 2.33
C PRO A 117 0.74 16.51 1.95
N PHE A 118 0.37 15.39 1.36
CA PHE A 118 -0.93 15.10 0.83
C PHE A 118 -1.91 15.01 1.99
N TRP A 119 -3.19 14.89 1.65
CA TRP A 119 -4.36 14.74 2.51
C TRP A 119 -4.14 14.19 3.93
N THR A 120 -3.20 13.27 4.19
CA THR A 120 -2.75 12.86 5.54
C THR A 120 -2.48 14.01 6.51
N ASP A 121 -1.88 15.15 6.09
CA ASP A 121 -1.65 16.28 7.02
C ASP A 121 -2.94 17.06 7.33
N ILE A 122 -3.89 17.03 6.42
CA ILE A 122 -5.22 17.63 6.61
C ILE A 122 -6.10 16.68 7.44
N CYS A 123 -5.93 15.37 7.26
CA CYS A 123 -6.55 14.31 8.06
C CYS A 123 -5.95 14.16 9.46
N SER A 124 -4.70 14.60 9.67
CA SER A 124 -4.00 14.48 10.96
C SER A 124 -4.30 15.65 11.89
N GLU A 125 -4.56 16.83 11.34
CA GLU A 125 -4.87 18.04 12.11
C GLU A 125 -6.37 18.34 12.21
N ALA A 126 -7.20 17.83 11.30
CA ALA A 126 -8.66 17.95 11.38
C ALA A 126 -9.28 16.56 11.59
N ASP A 127 -9.97 16.39 12.72
CA ASP A 127 -10.90 15.27 12.88
C ASP A 127 -11.83 15.25 11.67
N PRO A 128 -11.98 14.11 10.97
CA PRO A 128 -12.89 14.03 9.85
C PRO A 128 -14.27 14.45 10.34
N CYS A 129 -14.87 15.47 9.72
CA CYS A 129 -16.26 15.78 10.03
C CYS A 129 -17.11 14.53 9.75
N ASP A 130 -18.14 14.31 10.57
CA ASP A 130 -18.97 13.08 10.53
C ASP A 130 -19.42 12.74 9.09
N MET A 131 -19.78 13.76 8.31
CA MET A 131 -20.22 13.65 6.91
C MET A 131 -19.17 13.07 5.95
N CYS A 132 -17.88 13.29 6.18
CA CYS A 132 -16.80 12.76 5.34
C CYS A 132 -16.27 11.42 5.88
N SER A 133 -16.49 11.14 7.17
CA SER A 133 -16.04 9.91 7.82
C SER A 133 -16.83 8.68 7.37
N GLU A 134 -18.15 8.79 7.15
CA GLU A 134 -19.00 7.66 6.79
C GLU A 134 -18.70 7.07 5.41
N PRO A 135 -18.59 7.84 4.30
CA PRO A 135 -18.23 7.26 3.01
C PRO A 135 -16.85 6.60 3.02
N LEU A 136 -15.88 7.21 3.72
CA LEU A 136 -14.55 6.63 3.92
C LEU A 136 -14.59 5.34 4.74
N PHE A 137 -15.44 5.27 5.77
CA PHE A 137 -15.68 4.06 6.57
C PHE A 137 -16.14 2.91 5.70
N TYR A 138 -17.22 3.10 4.95
CA TYR A 138 -17.79 2.06 4.11
C TYR A 138 -16.79 1.60 3.05
N TRP A 139 -16.02 2.52 2.48
CA TRP A 139 -15.03 2.17 1.47
C TRP A 139 -13.81 1.43 2.02
N LEU A 140 -13.30 1.78 3.21
CA LEU A 140 -12.18 1.08 3.84
C LEU A 140 -12.59 -0.30 4.37
N MET A 141 -13.81 -0.43 4.89
CA MET A 141 -14.35 -1.69 5.40
C MET A 141 -14.74 -2.66 4.28
N ASP A 142 -15.36 -2.13 3.23
CA ASP A 142 -15.77 -2.86 2.03
C ASP A 142 -14.96 -2.37 0.82
N LEU A 143 -13.64 -2.56 0.88
CA LEU A 143 -12.82 -2.48 -0.32
C LEU A 143 -13.48 -3.36 -1.38
N ARG A 144 -14.00 -2.71 -2.42
CA ARG A 144 -14.83 -3.42 -3.39
C ARG A 144 -13.95 -4.42 -4.13
N ASP A 145 -14.60 -5.45 -4.68
CA ASP A 145 -13.89 -6.52 -5.39
C ASP A 145 -13.02 -5.99 -6.55
N ASP A 146 -13.41 -4.84 -7.11
CA ASP A 146 -12.67 -4.14 -8.16
C ASP A 146 -11.35 -3.55 -7.65
N GLU A 147 -11.33 -2.84 -6.52
CA GLU A 147 -10.12 -2.32 -5.87
C GLU A 147 -9.17 -3.46 -5.49
N HIS A 148 -9.71 -4.56 -4.95
CA HIS A 148 -8.92 -5.75 -4.67
C HIS A 148 -8.29 -6.35 -5.93
N SER A 149 -9.03 -6.36 -7.04
CA SER A 149 -8.53 -6.86 -8.31
C SER A 149 -7.41 -5.98 -8.87
N LYS A 150 -7.54 -4.65 -8.77
CA LYS A 150 -6.50 -3.67 -9.14
C LYS A 150 -5.24 -3.85 -8.29
N LEU A 151 -5.39 -3.95 -6.97
CA LEU A 151 -4.28 -4.18 -6.04
C LEU A 151 -3.54 -5.49 -6.37
N ARG A 152 -4.27 -6.59 -6.60
CA ARG A 152 -3.67 -7.86 -7.00
C ARG A 152 -2.93 -7.75 -8.33
N ALA A 153 -3.49 -7.04 -9.31
CA ALA A 153 -2.86 -6.85 -10.61
C ALA A 153 -1.54 -6.06 -10.48
N LEU A 154 -1.55 -4.97 -9.71
CA LEU A 154 -0.35 -4.21 -9.37
C LEU A 154 0.70 -5.10 -8.72
N LEU A 155 0.37 -5.75 -7.60
CA LEU A 155 1.36 -6.51 -6.81
C LEU A 155 1.91 -7.71 -7.56
N ARG A 156 1.09 -8.39 -8.39
CA ARG A 156 1.54 -9.49 -9.24
C ARG A 156 2.65 -9.05 -10.20
N HIS A 157 2.60 -7.82 -10.71
CA HIS A 157 3.66 -7.29 -11.56
C HIS A 157 5.02 -7.27 -10.84
N PHE A 158 5.02 -7.03 -9.52
CA PHE A 158 6.22 -7.02 -8.69
C PHE A 158 6.51 -8.38 -8.03
N SER A 159 5.79 -9.44 -8.42
CA SER A 159 5.84 -10.77 -7.78
C SER A 159 5.57 -10.70 -6.28
N MET A 160 4.52 -9.95 -5.92
CA MET A 160 4.03 -9.75 -4.56
C MET A 160 2.54 -10.05 -4.47
N PHE A 161 2.02 -10.14 -3.25
CA PHE A 161 0.61 -10.33 -2.97
C PHE A 161 0.17 -9.63 -1.67
N LEU A 162 -1.14 -9.40 -1.53
CA LEU A 162 -1.75 -8.95 -0.29
C LEU A 162 -1.98 -10.14 0.65
N VAL A 163 -1.51 -10.02 1.90
CA VAL A 163 -1.68 -11.09 2.90
C VAL A 163 -3.12 -11.18 3.40
N SER A 164 -3.80 -10.05 3.50
CA SER A 164 -5.20 -9.94 3.94
C SER A 164 -5.97 -9.09 2.96
N ALA A 165 -7.25 -9.41 2.76
CA ALA A 165 -8.18 -8.53 2.06
C ALA A 165 -8.51 -7.29 2.91
N ARG A 166 -8.63 -7.45 4.24
CA ARG A 166 -8.96 -6.31 5.10
C ARG A 166 -7.71 -5.56 5.56
N PRO A 167 -7.74 -4.21 5.56
CA PRO A 167 -6.72 -3.39 6.20
C PRO A 167 -6.62 -3.69 7.71
N LEU A 168 -5.44 -3.42 8.28
CA LEU A 168 -5.24 -3.38 9.73
C LEU A 168 -5.46 -1.97 10.24
N THR A 169 -6.31 -1.81 11.24
CA THR A 169 -6.64 -0.55 11.90
C THR A 169 -5.84 -0.37 13.20
N CYS A 170 -5.66 0.88 13.65
CA CYS A 170 -5.02 1.23 14.92
C CYS A 170 -5.70 0.53 16.10
N ASP A 171 -7.02 0.53 16.15
CA ASP A 171 -7.76 -0.09 17.23
C ASP A 171 -8.41 -1.40 16.76
N ASP A 172 -8.61 -2.35 17.68
CA ASP A 172 -9.42 -3.56 17.44
C ASP A 172 -10.92 -3.25 17.28
N SER A 173 -11.31 -1.97 17.23
CA SER A 173 -12.66 -1.54 16.88
C SER A 173 -12.83 -1.42 15.37
N ASP A 174 -14.05 -1.59 14.88
CA ASP A 174 -14.41 -1.38 13.48
C ASP A 174 -14.26 0.07 12.99
N ALA A 175 -13.89 1.02 13.87
CA ALA A 175 -13.80 2.45 13.56
C ALA A 175 -12.80 2.77 12.43
N VAL A 176 -13.12 3.82 11.65
CA VAL A 176 -12.30 4.32 10.53
C VAL A 176 -10.89 4.63 10.99
N ASP A 177 -9.91 4.11 10.24
CA ASP A 177 -8.54 4.54 10.40
C ASP A 177 -7.88 4.82 9.05
N LEU A 178 -7.71 6.10 8.73
CA LEU A 178 -6.94 6.55 7.56
C LEU A 178 -5.45 6.17 7.67
N TYR A 179 -4.99 5.86 8.88
CA TYR A 179 -3.66 5.33 9.15
C TYR A 179 -3.59 3.82 8.98
N SER A 180 -4.67 3.16 8.52
CA SER A 180 -4.68 1.72 8.32
C SER A 180 -3.54 1.22 7.44
N ALA A 181 -3.15 -0.02 7.67
CA ALA A 181 -2.04 -0.66 7.01
C ALA A 181 -2.45 -1.95 6.29
N MET A 182 -1.89 -2.17 5.11
CA MET A 182 -1.96 -3.45 4.41
C MET A 182 -0.60 -4.14 4.42
N HIS A 183 -0.59 -5.44 4.71
CA HIS A 183 0.61 -6.25 4.55
C HIS A 183 0.77 -6.69 3.10
N ILE A 184 1.90 -6.31 2.51
CA ILE A 184 2.37 -6.84 1.24
C ILE A 184 3.49 -7.85 1.49
N ALA A 185 3.46 -8.95 0.75
CA ALA A 185 4.38 -10.06 0.90
C ALA A 185 4.92 -10.50 -0.46
N LEU A 186 6.09 -11.14 -0.47
CA LEU A 186 6.62 -11.75 -1.68
C LEU A 186 5.82 -12.97 -2.07
N LEU A 187 5.48 -13.06 -3.35
CA LEU A 187 4.92 -14.28 -3.89
C LEU A 187 5.98 -15.39 -3.87
N PRO A 188 5.71 -16.55 -3.25
CA PRO A 188 6.64 -17.68 -3.26
C PRO A 188 6.79 -18.20 -4.70
N SER A 189 8.00 -18.53 -5.12
CA SER A 189 8.27 -19.05 -6.48
C SER A 189 7.48 -20.32 -6.80
N ASP A 190 7.21 -21.15 -5.80
CA ASP A 190 6.54 -22.44 -5.96
C ASP A 190 5.03 -22.38 -5.65
N GLY A 191 4.48 -21.21 -5.31
CA GLY A 191 3.09 -21.07 -4.86
C GLY A 191 2.77 -21.73 -3.50
N ASN A 192 3.76 -22.34 -2.84
CA ASN A 192 3.59 -23.23 -1.69
C ASN A 192 3.50 -22.56 -0.30
N LEU A 193 3.53 -21.22 -0.18
CA LEU A 193 3.09 -20.57 1.06
C LEU A 193 1.56 -20.43 1.01
N THR A 194 0.88 -21.57 0.98
CA THR A 194 -0.54 -21.63 1.26
C THR A 194 -0.77 -21.26 2.72
N PRO A 195 -1.78 -20.44 3.03
CA PRO A 195 -2.13 -20.19 4.41
C PRO A 195 -2.42 -21.50 5.13
N ILE A 196 -2.00 -21.56 6.40
CA ILE A 196 -2.35 -22.64 7.30
C ILE A 196 -3.77 -22.37 7.78
N CYS A 197 -4.73 -23.17 7.32
CA CYS A 197 -6.12 -23.09 7.75
C CYS A 197 -6.42 -24.20 8.75
N VAL A 198 -7.06 -23.85 9.85
CA VAL A 198 -7.61 -24.80 10.83
C VAL A 198 -9.02 -24.38 11.20
N ASP A 199 -9.93 -25.34 11.26
CA ASP A 199 -11.29 -25.10 11.73
C ASP A 199 -11.37 -25.31 13.26
N CYS A 200 -12.07 -24.40 13.93
CA CYS A 200 -12.41 -24.54 15.33
C CYS A 200 -13.62 -25.46 15.45
N GLY A 201 -13.46 -26.56 16.21
CA GLY A 201 -14.52 -27.56 16.38
C GLY A 201 -15.64 -27.10 17.32
N GLY A 202 -15.40 -26.02 18.08
CA GLY A 202 -16.38 -25.44 19.00
C GLY A 202 -16.75 -26.43 20.11
N ASP A 203 -18.03 -26.44 20.49
CA ASP A 203 -18.51 -27.33 21.58
C ASP A 203 -18.71 -28.79 21.13
N MET A 204 -18.72 -29.04 19.82
CA MET A 204 -19.16 -30.31 19.24
C MET A 204 -18.01 -31.21 18.75
N ASP A 205 -16.91 -30.60 18.32
CA ASP A 205 -15.76 -31.29 17.73
C ASP A 205 -14.44 -30.77 18.31
N PRO A 206 -13.36 -31.57 18.32
CA PRO A 206 -12.03 -31.06 18.67
C PRO A 206 -11.51 -30.07 17.63
N ASP A 207 -10.73 -29.09 18.07
CA ASP A 207 -10.06 -28.15 17.17
C ASP A 207 -9.07 -28.87 16.23
N GLN A 208 -9.08 -28.49 14.95
CA GLN A 208 -8.13 -29.02 13.99
C GLN A 208 -6.72 -28.47 14.26
N GLN A 209 -5.72 -29.30 13.98
CA GLN A 209 -4.32 -28.93 14.05
C GLN A 209 -3.65 -29.20 12.71
N THR A 210 -2.89 -28.23 12.23
CA THR A 210 -2.08 -28.34 11.01
C THR A 210 -0.66 -27.91 11.33
N VAL A 211 0.32 -28.72 10.90
CA VAL A 211 1.74 -28.42 11.05
C VAL A 211 2.34 -28.20 9.66
N GLN A 212 3.05 -27.09 9.50
CA GLN A 212 3.81 -26.81 8.29
C GLN A 212 5.29 -26.71 8.66
N GLU A 213 6.11 -27.55 8.04
CA GLU A 213 7.56 -27.46 8.15
C GLU A 213 8.08 -26.34 7.25
N LEU A 214 8.96 -25.49 7.81
CA LEU A 214 9.58 -24.38 7.10
C LEU A 214 11.06 -24.69 6.88
N ASP A 215 11.50 -24.66 5.63
CA ASP A 215 12.92 -24.79 5.30
C ASP A 215 13.65 -23.44 5.49
N PRO A 216 14.60 -23.33 6.44
CA PRO A 216 15.34 -22.09 6.66
C PRO A 216 16.16 -21.64 5.45
N ALA A 217 16.66 -22.55 4.61
CA ALA A 217 17.46 -22.22 3.44
C ALA A 217 16.60 -21.52 2.36
N SER A 218 15.40 -22.04 2.11
CA SER A 218 14.39 -21.40 1.26
C SER A 218 13.98 -20.03 1.82
N MET A 219 13.78 -19.90 3.13
CA MET A 219 13.43 -18.63 3.76
C MET A 219 14.52 -17.56 3.59
N LEU A 220 15.80 -17.93 3.72
CA LEU A 220 16.92 -17.01 3.49
C LEU A 220 17.01 -16.56 2.03
N THR A 221 16.78 -17.46 1.09
CA THR A 221 16.80 -17.17 -0.35
C THR A 221 15.70 -16.18 -0.72
N ILE A 222 14.47 -16.41 -0.27
CA ILE A 222 13.33 -15.51 -0.46
C ILE A 222 13.63 -14.11 0.11
N ALA A 223 14.18 -14.05 1.32
CA ALA A 223 14.48 -12.78 1.99
C ALA A 223 15.53 -11.95 1.23
N ARG A 224 16.54 -12.59 0.65
CA ARG A 224 17.62 -11.92 -0.09
C ARG A 224 17.12 -11.25 -1.36
N ASP A 225 16.33 -11.95 -2.16
CA ASP A 225 15.78 -11.41 -3.42
C ASP A 225 14.66 -10.41 -3.15
N GLY A 226 13.96 -10.59 -2.04
CA GLY A 226 12.84 -9.79 -1.59
C GLY A 226 13.10 -8.31 -1.42
N ARG A 227 14.17 -7.98 -0.68
CA ARG A 227 14.46 -6.59 -0.26
C ARG A 227 14.54 -5.64 -1.44
N ARG A 228 15.21 -6.05 -2.52
CA ARG A 228 15.33 -5.24 -3.74
C ARG A 228 13.99 -4.99 -4.42
N ARG A 229 13.09 -5.99 -4.43
CA ARG A 229 11.75 -5.85 -5.01
C ARG A 229 10.90 -4.86 -4.21
N PHE A 230 10.92 -4.95 -2.88
CA PHE A 230 10.24 -3.97 -2.01
C PHE A 230 10.79 -2.55 -2.23
N SER A 231 12.12 -2.38 -2.20
CA SER A 231 12.72 -1.06 -2.46
C SER A 231 12.35 -0.51 -3.83
N ARG A 232 12.29 -1.36 -4.88
CA ARG A 232 11.87 -0.94 -6.22
C ARG A 232 10.42 -0.49 -6.25
N LEU A 233 9.50 -1.30 -5.71
CA LEU A 233 8.07 -0.98 -5.66
C LEU A 233 7.83 0.34 -4.92
N ILE A 234 8.37 0.44 -3.70
CA ILE A 234 8.15 1.59 -2.82
C ILE A 234 8.73 2.88 -3.43
N ARG A 235 9.93 2.83 -4.01
CA ARG A 235 10.51 4.00 -4.68
C ARG A 235 9.82 4.36 -5.98
N LEU A 236 9.31 3.37 -6.73
CA LEU A 236 8.67 3.64 -8.01
C LEU A 236 7.29 4.25 -7.84
N LEU A 237 6.54 3.85 -6.81
CA LEU A 237 5.15 4.28 -6.57
C LEU A 237 4.99 5.18 -5.35
N HIS A 238 6.10 5.67 -4.79
CA HIS A 238 6.14 6.57 -3.63
C HIS A 238 5.30 6.06 -2.45
N LEU A 239 5.34 4.75 -2.21
CA LEU A 239 4.55 4.12 -1.14
C LEU A 239 5.11 4.49 0.23
N GLU A 240 4.25 4.42 1.23
CA GLU A 240 4.59 4.77 2.62
C GLU A 240 4.71 3.49 3.46
N PRO A 241 5.93 2.97 3.66
CA PRO A 241 6.15 1.80 4.48
C PRO A 241 6.02 2.14 5.97
N LEU A 242 5.42 1.22 6.70
CA LEU A 242 5.12 1.39 8.11
C LEU A 242 5.90 0.37 8.95
N SER A 243 6.05 0.69 10.23
CA SER A 243 6.35 -0.25 11.30
C SER A 243 5.15 -0.28 12.24
N ILE A 244 4.69 -1.50 12.54
CA ILE A 244 3.56 -1.73 13.43
C ILE A 244 4.09 -2.21 14.78
N LYS A 245 3.67 -1.54 15.85
CA LYS A 245 3.84 -2.02 17.23
C LYS A 245 2.46 -2.25 17.83
N THR A 246 2.24 -3.42 18.41
CA THR A 246 1.00 -3.73 19.13
C THR A 246 1.25 -3.61 20.63
N LEU A 247 0.47 -2.77 21.29
CA LEU A 247 0.55 -2.46 22.70
C LEU A 247 -0.80 -2.81 23.36
N PRO A 248 -0.83 -3.20 24.65
CA PRO A 248 -2.08 -3.28 25.40
C PRO A 248 -2.70 -1.88 25.48
N ASP A 249 -4.01 -1.79 25.23
CA ASP A 249 -4.79 -0.58 25.34
C ASP A 249 -5.20 -0.38 26.81
N THR A 250 -4.36 0.33 27.56
CA THR A 250 -4.55 0.53 28.99
C THR A 250 -5.70 1.49 29.33
N GLU A 251 -6.22 2.24 28.36
CA GLU A 251 -7.32 3.19 28.56
C GLU A 251 -8.69 2.48 28.54
N ARG A 252 -8.81 1.37 27.80
CA ARG A 252 -10.03 0.55 27.72
C ARG A 252 -10.16 -0.51 28.82
N LEU A 253 -9.18 -0.67 29.72
CA LEU A 253 -9.18 -1.64 30.82
C LEU A 253 -10.19 -1.35 31.95
N ALA A 254 -11.03 -0.31 31.82
CA ALA A 254 -11.95 0.14 32.87
C ALA A 254 -13.33 -0.56 32.86
N GLY A 255 -13.48 -1.69 32.16
CA GLY A 255 -14.69 -2.51 32.19
C GLY A 255 -14.51 -3.79 33.01
N GLU A 256 -15.31 -3.98 34.05
CA GLU A 256 -15.35 -5.23 34.82
C GLU A 256 -15.89 -6.38 33.96
N GLY A 257 -15.11 -7.46 33.77
CA GLY A 257 -15.68 -8.78 33.51
C GLY A 257 -15.05 -9.66 32.42
N ASP A 258 -14.31 -9.10 31.46
CA ASP A 258 -13.72 -9.89 30.37
C ASP A 258 -12.19 -9.99 30.50
N ASP A 259 -11.65 -11.22 30.42
CA ASP A 259 -10.21 -11.52 30.29
C ASP A 259 -9.60 -11.02 28.96
N TYR A 260 -10.34 -10.20 28.21
CA TYR A 260 -9.91 -9.58 26.96
C TYR A 260 -9.09 -8.32 27.25
N ILE A 261 -7.78 -8.37 26.95
CA ILE A 261 -6.93 -7.18 26.95
C ILE A 261 -7.04 -6.54 25.56
N PRO A 262 -7.81 -5.44 25.38
CA PRO A 262 -7.85 -4.74 24.10
C PRO A 262 -6.43 -4.32 23.70
N ARG A 263 -6.12 -4.39 22.40
CA ARG A 263 -4.81 -4.00 21.89
C ARG A 263 -4.96 -2.80 20.98
N LYS A 264 -3.99 -1.90 21.09
CA LYS A 264 -3.79 -0.76 20.21
C LYS A 264 -2.55 -0.98 19.36
N ARG A 265 -2.69 -0.74 18.07
CA ARG A 265 -1.60 -0.75 17.09
C ARG A 265 -1.14 0.69 16.90
N VAL A 266 0.16 0.89 17.00
CA VAL A 266 0.82 2.14 16.68
C VAL A 266 1.55 1.96 15.36
N PHE A 267 1.20 2.79 14.39
CA PHE A 267 1.83 2.83 13.08
C PHE A 267 2.84 3.97 13.04
N THR A 268 4.07 3.65 12.65
CA THR A 268 5.16 4.63 12.51
C THR A 268 5.72 4.57 11.11
N ASP A 269 5.84 5.72 10.46
CA ASP A 269 6.46 5.82 9.13
C ASP A 269 7.93 5.40 9.17
N VAL A 270 8.33 4.66 8.15
CA VAL A 270 9.70 4.17 7.99
C VAL A 270 10.33 4.87 6.79
N ALA A 271 11.50 5.46 6.99
CA ALA A 271 12.21 6.10 5.90
C ALA A 271 12.63 5.07 4.83
N ILE A 272 12.67 5.47 3.56
CA ILE A 272 12.92 4.54 2.43
C ILE A 272 14.27 3.81 2.54
N ASN A 273 15.28 4.46 3.11
CA ASN A 273 16.61 3.90 3.39
C ASN A 273 16.62 2.93 4.58
N GLU A 274 15.60 2.93 5.42
CA GLU A 274 15.47 2.12 6.63
C GLU A 274 14.49 0.95 6.46
N ILE A 275 13.94 0.77 5.26
CA ILE A 275 12.99 -0.30 4.95
C ILE A 275 13.65 -1.67 5.20
N GLN A 276 13.10 -2.41 6.16
CA GLN A 276 13.52 -3.77 6.48
C GLN A 276 12.31 -4.72 6.43
N PRO A 277 12.01 -5.31 5.26
CA PRO A 277 11.04 -6.39 5.20
C PRO A 277 11.53 -7.56 6.05
N LYS A 278 10.59 -8.21 6.74
CA LYS A 278 10.89 -9.25 7.74
C LYS A 278 9.90 -10.40 7.63
N TRP A 279 10.30 -11.54 8.16
CA TRP A 279 9.39 -12.65 8.37
C TRP A 279 8.35 -12.27 9.42
N THR A 280 7.09 -12.38 9.06
CA THR A 280 5.94 -12.00 9.89
C THR A 280 4.92 -13.12 9.85
N VAL A 281 4.24 -13.32 10.98
CA VAL A 281 3.11 -14.24 11.11
C VAL A 281 1.85 -13.41 11.30
N HIS A 282 0.84 -13.66 10.48
CA HIS A 282 -0.46 -13.01 10.59
C HIS A 282 -1.57 -14.06 10.65
N SER A 283 -2.26 -14.12 11.78
CA SER A 283 -3.39 -15.02 12.01
C SER A 283 -4.70 -14.25 12.01
N ILE A 284 -5.69 -14.77 11.28
CA ILE A 284 -7.02 -14.18 11.13
C ILE A 284 -8.04 -15.28 11.50
N CYS A 285 -8.93 -15.04 12.46
CA CYS A 285 -10.11 -15.89 12.69
C CYS A 285 -11.31 -15.25 11.99
N LYS A 286 -12.11 -16.07 11.32
CA LYS A 286 -13.40 -15.68 10.74
C LYS A 286 -14.48 -16.58 11.29
N MET A 287 -15.58 -15.98 11.75
CA MET A 287 -16.80 -16.71 12.08
C MET A 287 -17.50 -17.14 10.79
N LEU A 288 -17.71 -18.44 10.63
CA LEU A 288 -18.58 -19.04 9.63
C LEU A 288 -19.97 -19.14 10.26
N TRP A 289 -20.88 -18.29 9.77
CA TRP A 289 -22.31 -18.29 10.10
C TRP A 289 -23.06 -19.21 9.15
#